data_AF-A0A0C9VDL4-F1
#
_entry.id   AF-A0A0C9VDL4-F1
#
_cell.length_a   1.000
_cell.length_b   1.000
_cell.length_c   1.000
_cell.angle_alpha   90.00
_cell.angle_beta   90.00
_cell.angle_gamma   90.00
#
_symmetry.space_group_name_H-M   'P 1'
#
loop_
_entity.id
_entity.type
_entity.pdbx_description
1 polymer ?
#
loop_
_entity_poly.entity_id
_entity_poly.type
_entity_poly.pdbx_seq_one_letter_code
_entity_poly.pdbx_strand_id
1 'polypeptide(L)'
;IYRDGYVVNSETVDNFLKAQSMTPTENAFSKVLFSQGFNYFSMLVVDLLHEIELGVWKALFTHLIRMLYALGERTVNELNARYQQIPTFGISTICWFSSDVSEMKKLAARDFEDILQVKFHYNYDFLVCSILL
;
A
#
# COMPACT_ATOMS: atom_id res chain seq x y z
N ILE A 1 23.46 -20.23 1.41
CA ILE A 1 23.76 -19.78 0.03
C ILE A 1 25.20 -19.29 -0.11
N TYR A 2 25.59 -18.14 0.45
CA TYR A 2 26.95 -17.60 0.26
C TYR A 2 28.07 -18.40 0.93
N ARG A 3 27.83 -18.93 2.14
CA ARG A 3 28.84 -19.77 2.84
C ARG A 3 29.00 -21.16 2.26
N ASP A 4 28.00 -21.60 1.50
CA ASP A 4 27.94 -22.96 0.93
C ASP A 4 28.49 -23.01 -0.50
N GLY A 5 28.89 -21.86 -1.07
CA GLY A 5 29.53 -21.80 -2.39
C GLY A 5 28.61 -22.08 -3.57
N TYR A 6 27.29 -22.01 -3.40
CA TYR A 6 26.36 -22.27 -4.51
C TYR A 6 26.51 -21.23 -5.63
N VAL A 7 26.43 -21.71 -6.87
CA VAL A 7 26.36 -20.84 -8.05
C VAL A 7 25.07 -20.03 -7.98
N VAL A 8 25.17 -18.71 -8.18
CA VAL A 8 24.06 -17.75 -8.04
C VAL A 8 22.84 -18.12 -8.89
N ASN A 9 23.07 -18.69 -10.07
CA ASN A 9 22.02 -19.14 -11.00
C ASN A 9 21.73 -20.66 -10.92
N SER A 10 22.08 -21.32 -9.81
CA SER A 10 21.79 -22.75 -9.65
C SER A 10 20.32 -22.99 -9.35
N GLU A 11 19.81 -24.13 -9.82
CA GLU A 11 18.44 -24.58 -9.54
C GLU A 11 18.15 -24.66 -8.04
N THR A 12 19.15 -24.99 -7.23
CA THR A 12 19.08 -24.99 -5.77
C THR A 12 18.78 -23.60 -5.21
N VAL A 13 19.50 -22.57 -5.66
CA VAL A 13 19.29 -21.18 -5.22
C VAL A 13 17.95 -20.65 -5.72
N ASP A 14 17.59 -20.97 -6.96
CA ASP A 14 16.30 -20.61 -7.56
C ASP A 14 15.13 -21.24 -6.79
N ASN A 15 15.20 -22.51 -6.42
CA ASN A 15 14.14 -23.19 -5.66
C ASN A 15 13.95 -22.58 -4.26
N PHE A 16 15.01 -22.08 -3.63
CA PHE A 16 14.91 -21.40 -2.34
C PHE A 16 14.37 -19.97 -2.46
N LEU A 17 14.71 -19.24 -3.51
CA LEU A 17 14.45 -17.79 -3.60
C LEU A 17 13.28 -17.41 -4.50
N LYS A 18 13.02 -18.14 -5.60
CA LYS A 18 11.95 -17.79 -6.55
C LYS A 18 10.57 -17.84 -5.94
N ALA A 19 10.31 -18.79 -5.03
CA ALA A 19 9.01 -18.90 -4.38
C ALA A 19 8.60 -17.62 -3.63
N GLN A 20 9.59 -16.82 -3.21
CA GLN A 20 9.39 -15.55 -2.50
C GLN A 20 9.86 -14.34 -3.32
N SER A 21 10.14 -14.52 -4.61
CA SER A 21 10.71 -13.49 -5.50
C SER A 21 11.96 -12.80 -4.91
N MET A 22 12.74 -13.52 -4.10
CA MET A 22 13.93 -12.98 -3.45
C MET A 22 15.15 -13.04 -4.37
N THR A 23 16.11 -12.16 -4.15
CA THR A 23 17.44 -12.22 -4.78
C THR A 23 18.50 -12.50 -3.73
N PRO A 24 19.56 -13.26 -4.08
CA PRO A 24 20.70 -13.41 -3.20
C PRO A 24 21.51 -12.11 -3.28
N THR A 25 21.04 -11.08 -2.58
CA THR A 25 21.71 -9.79 -2.47
C THR A 25 21.81 -9.41 -1.00
N GLU A 26 23.03 -9.31 -0.46
CA GLU A 26 23.25 -8.73 0.86
C GLU A 26 23.23 -7.20 0.78
N ASN A 27 22.32 -6.56 1.51
CA ASN A 27 22.24 -5.11 1.61
C ASN A 27 22.60 -4.62 3.02
N ALA A 28 22.65 -3.30 3.22
CA ALA A 28 23.00 -2.73 4.52
C ALA A 28 22.00 -3.14 5.63
N PHE A 29 20.71 -3.24 5.29
CA PHE A 29 19.66 -3.67 6.22
C PHE A 29 19.82 -5.13 6.63
N SER A 30 20.12 -6.04 5.68
CA SER A 30 20.35 -7.45 5.97
C SER A 30 21.58 -7.65 6.84
N LYS A 31 22.61 -6.80 6.76
CA LYS A 31 23.79 -6.90 7.63
C LYS A 31 23.50 -6.45 9.06
N VAL A 32 22.74 -5.37 9.23
CA VAL A 32 22.48 -4.76 10.53
C VAL A 32 21.32 -5.45 11.25
N LEU A 33 20.17 -5.60 10.59
CA LEU A 33 18.91 -6.03 11.21
C LEU A 33 18.82 -7.55 11.36
N PHE A 34 19.46 -8.32 10.48
CA PHE A 34 19.52 -9.78 10.62
C PHE A 34 20.24 -10.19 11.91
N SER A 35 21.28 -9.43 12.31
CA SER A 35 21.99 -9.67 13.59
C SER A 35 21.09 -9.51 14.82
N GLN A 36 20.00 -8.74 14.68
CA GLN A 36 19.00 -8.50 15.73
C GLN A 36 17.81 -9.48 15.62
N GLY A 37 17.86 -10.44 14.70
CA GLY A 37 16.75 -11.37 14.43
C GLY A 37 15.56 -10.73 13.72
N PHE A 38 15.71 -9.51 13.20
CA PHE A 38 14.62 -8.78 12.55
C PHE A 38 14.62 -9.00 11.04
N ASN A 39 13.46 -9.41 10.49
CA ASN A 39 13.27 -9.53 9.06
C ASN A 39 12.93 -8.16 8.46
N TYR A 40 13.90 -7.49 7.84
CA TYR A 40 13.70 -6.14 7.30
C TYR A 40 12.64 -6.06 6.19
N PHE A 41 12.26 -7.16 5.54
CA PHE A 41 11.16 -7.16 4.57
C PHE A 41 9.82 -6.77 5.22
N SER A 42 9.63 -7.01 6.53
CA SER A 42 8.42 -6.58 7.24
C SER A 42 8.37 -5.06 7.49
N MET A 43 9.49 -4.35 7.31
CA MET A 43 9.52 -2.88 7.40
C MET A 43 9.12 -2.20 6.09
N LEU A 44 9.27 -2.91 4.96
CA LEU A 44 9.02 -2.34 3.64
C LEU A 44 7.51 -2.30 3.39
N VAL A 45 6.92 -1.13 3.62
CA VAL A 45 5.54 -0.85 3.22
C VAL A 45 5.52 -0.65 1.71
N VAL A 46 4.61 -1.35 1.02
CA VAL A 46 4.43 -1.20 -0.43
C VAL A 46 3.95 0.22 -0.71
N ASP A 47 4.75 0.98 -1.45
CA ASP A 47 4.36 2.29 -1.94
C ASP A 47 3.56 2.12 -3.24
N LEU A 48 2.24 2.03 -3.09
CA LEU A 48 1.31 1.87 -4.21
C LEU A 48 1.37 3.03 -5.21
N LEU A 49 1.76 4.24 -4.81
CA LEU A 49 1.81 5.38 -5.72
C LEU A 49 3.10 5.43 -6.54
N HIS A 50 4.16 4.77 -6.07
CA HIS A 50 5.33 4.49 -6.89
C HIS A 50 5.07 3.40 -7.93
N GLU A 51 4.27 2.38 -7.58
CA GLU A 51 3.98 1.25 -8.47
C GLU A 51 2.84 1.53 -9.48
N ILE A 52 1.87 2.37 -9.12
CA ILE A 52 0.73 2.71 -9.98
C ILE A 52 0.86 4.15 -10.46
N GLU A 53 0.89 4.34 -11.78
CA GLU A 53 0.85 5.66 -12.37
C GLU A 53 -0.39 6.44 -11.88
N LEU A 54 -0.17 7.64 -11.33
CA LEU A 54 -1.24 8.51 -10.81
C LEU A 54 -2.38 8.73 -11.82
N GLY A 55 -2.05 8.83 -13.11
CA GLY A 55 -3.02 8.97 -14.19
C GLY A 55 -3.93 7.75 -14.34
N VAL A 56 -3.37 6.54 -14.22
CA VAL A 56 -4.11 5.27 -14.28
C VAL A 56 -5.07 5.17 -13.09
N TRP A 57 -4.57 5.47 -11.88
CA TRP A 57 -5.41 5.48 -10.68
C TRP A 57 -6.57 6.48 -10.82
N LYS A 58 -6.28 7.71 -11.25
CA LYS A 58 -7.32 8.74 -11.44
C LYS A 58 -8.38 8.32 -12.46
N ALA A 59 -7.97 7.68 -13.56
CA ALA A 59 -8.89 7.17 -14.57
C ALA A 59 -9.80 6.06 -14.01
N LEU A 60 -9.21 5.12 -13.27
CA LEU A 60 -9.95 4.05 -12.60
C LEU A 60 -10.94 4.61 -11.58
N PHE A 61 -10.49 5.49 -10.70
CA PHE A 61 -11.34 6.09 -9.66
C PHE A 61 -12.52 6.86 -10.29
N THR A 62 -12.26 7.64 -11.34
CA THR A 62 -13.32 8.32 -12.10
C THR A 62 -14.34 7.33 -12.67
N HIS A 63 -13.88 6.20 -13.20
CA HIS A 63 -14.76 5.17 -13.72
C HIS A 63 -15.64 4.54 -12.63
N LEU A 64 -15.06 4.24 -11.46
CA LEU A 64 -15.80 3.72 -10.30
C LEU A 64 -16.90 4.69 -9.85
N ILE A 65 -16.59 5.99 -9.75
CA ILE A 65 -17.57 7.02 -9.38
C ILE A 65 -18.72 7.07 -10.40
N ARG A 66 -18.43 6.97 -11.71
CA ARG A 66 -19.48 6.94 -12.76
C ARG A 66 -20.39 5.72 -12.62
N MET A 67 -19.86 4.55 -12.23
CA MET A 67 -20.68 3.38 -11.95
C MET A 67 -21.58 3.58 -10.73
N LEU A 68 -21.09 4.25 -9.68
CA LEU A 68 -21.93 4.59 -8.53
C LEU A 68 -23.05 5.57 -8.90
N TYR A 69 -22.79 6.57 -9.73
CA TYR A 69 -23.85 7.44 -10.25
C TYR A 69 -24.89 6.66 -11.07
N ALA A 70 -24.48 5.63 -11.81
CA ALA A 70 -25.41 4.77 -12.56
C ALA A 70 -26.28 3.89 -11.65
N LEU A 71 -25.79 3.51 -10.46
CA LEU A 71 -26.55 2.78 -9.45
C LEU A 71 -27.52 3.70 -8.67
N GLY A 72 -27.19 4.97 -8.54
CA GLY A 72 -28.05 6.01 -7.99
C GLY A 72 -27.33 6.96 -7.05
N GLU A 73 -27.93 8.12 -6.82
CA GLU A 73 -27.33 9.19 -5.99
C GLU A 73 -27.06 8.73 -4.54
N ARG A 74 -27.90 7.83 -4.00
CA ARG A 74 -27.72 7.25 -2.67
C ARG A 74 -26.35 6.59 -2.48
N THR A 75 -25.88 5.83 -3.48
CA THR A 75 -24.60 5.11 -3.37
C THR A 75 -23.39 6.04 -3.41
N VAL A 76 -23.51 7.19 -4.09
CA VAL A 76 -22.48 8.24 -4.10
C VAL A 76 -22.42 8.95 -2.75
N ASN A 77 -23.58 9.30 -2.20
CA ASN A 77 -23.66 9.92 -0.87
C ASN A 77 -23.11 9.00 0.23
N GLU A 78 -23.35 7.70 0.12
CA GLU A 78 -22.78 6.71 1.04
C GLU A 78 -21.25 6.64 0.92
N LEU A 79 -20.70 6.70 -0.30
CA LEU A 79 -19.24 6.77 -0.49
C LEU A 79 -18.66 8.02 0.19
N ASN A 80 -19.23 9.19 -0.04
CA ASN A 80 -18.77 10.44 0.58
C ASN A 80 -18.85 10.38 2.10
N ALA A 81 -19.95 9.87 2.66
CA ALA A 81 -20.09 9.69 4.11
C ALA A 81 -19.02 8.77 4.70
N ARG A 82 -18.67 7.67 4.00
CA ARG A 82 -17.60 6.76 4.45
C ARG A 82 -16.24 7.44 4.47
N TYR A 83 -15.90 8.26 3.46
CA TYR A 83 -14.62 8.97 3.46
C TYR A 83 -14.52 10.04 4.56
N GLN A 84 -15.64 10.71 4.88
CA GLN A 84 -15.69 11.68 5.98
C GLN A 84 -15.48 11.04 7.36
N GLN A 85 -15.81 9.75 7.51
CA GLN A 85 -15.63 9.01 8.77
C GLN A 85 -14.20 8.54 9.00
N ILE A 86 -13.31 8.70 8.02
CA ILE A 86 -11.92 8.29 8.16
C ILE A 86 -11.21 9.29 9.07
N PRO A 87 -10.70 8.85 10.23
CA PRO A 87 -9.92 9.72 11.10
C PRO A 87 -8.60 10.05 10.41
N THR A 88 -8.09 11.26 10.65
CA THR A 88 -6.73 11.61 10.24
C THR A 88 -5.73 10.68 10.92
N PHE A 89 -4.82 10.08 10.14
CA PHE A 89 -3.81 9.17 10.66
C PHE A 89 -2.42 9.79 10.57
N GLY A 90 -1.73 9.82 11.72
CA GLY A 90 -0.46 10.52 11.85
C GLY A 90 -0.59 12.05 11.72
N ILE A 91 0.51 12.76 11.95
CA ILE A 91 0.56 14.23 11.80
C ILE A 91 0.53 14.61 10.29
N SER A 92 0.83 13.68 9.39
CA SER A 92 1.01 13.97 7.96
C SER A 92 0.82 12.79 7.00
N THR A 93 0.19 11.67 7.42
CA THR A 93 0.11 10.45 6.58
C THR A 93 -1.25 10.29 5.90
N ILE A 94 -2.36 10.51 6.62
CA ILE A 94 -3.70 10.56 6.02
C ILE A 94 -4.37 11.86 6.46
N CYS A 95 -4.59 12.76 5.51
CA CYS A 95 -5.26 14.04 5.75
C CYS A 95 -6.79 13.89 5.75
N TRP A 96 -7.47 14.88 6.33
CA TRP A 96 -8.94 14.91 6.38
C TRP A 96 -9.53 15.03 4.96
N PHE A 97 -10.45 14.12 4.61
CA PHE A 97 -11.11 14.14 3.30
C PHE A 97 -12.19 15.22 3.23
N SER A 98 -12.27 15.91 2.09
CA SER A 98 -13.35 16.83 1.76
C SER A 98 -14.73 16.16 1.85
N SER A 99 -15.79 16.96 2.05
CA SER A 99 -17.17 16.48 2.11
C SER A 99 -17.58 15.68 0.86
N ASP A 100 -17.02 16.02 -0.29
CA ASP A 100 -17.45 15.50 -1.60
C ASP A 100 -16.28 14.88 -2.38
N VAL A 101 -15.79 13.73 -1.90
CA VAL A 101 -14.70 12.99 -2.56
C VAL A 101 -15.09 12.55 -3.98
N SER A 102 -16.36 12.21 -4.21
CA SER A 102 -16.89 11.81 -5.51
C SER A 102 -16.78 12.89 -6.59
N GLU A 103 -16.83 14.17 -6.21
CA GLU A 103 -16.72 15.29 -7.15
C GLU A 103 -15.29 15.47 -7.67
N MET A 104 -14.29 14.95 -6.93
CA MET A 104 -12.87 15.01 -7.27
C MET A 104 -12.37 16.43 -7.57
N LYS A 105 -13.01 17.44 -6.98
CA LYS A 105 -12.67 18.86 -7.16
C LYS A 105 -11.53 19.25 -6.22
N LYS A 106 -10.57 20.01 -6.76
CA LYS A 106 -9.43 20.57 -6.01
C LYS A 106 -8.54 19.53 -5.30
N LEU A 107 -8.48 18.30 -5.82
CA LEU A 107 -7.57 17.27 -5.33
C LEU A 107 -6.19 17.42 -5.98
N ALA A 108 -5.14 17.47 -5.14
CA ALA A 108 -3.76 17.34 -5.52
C ALA A 108 -3.36 15.86 -5.67
N ALA A 109 -2.16 15.60 -6.21
CA ALA A 109 -1.63 14.23 -6.35
C ALA A 109 -1.64 13.45 -5.03
N ARG A 110 -1.28 14.11 -3.93
CA ARG A 110 -1.30 13.53 -2.58
C ARG A 110 -2.72 13.13 -2.15
N ASP A 111 -3.74 13.91 -2.47
CA ASP A 111 -5.10 13.55 -2.04
C ASP A 111 -5.58 12.30 -2.77
N PHE A 112 -5.18 12.10 -4.04
CA PHE A 112 -5.44 10.83 -4.74
C PHE A 112 -4.69 9.65 -4.12
N GLU A 113 -3.49 9.88 -3.57
CA GLU A 113 -2.73 8.90 -2.80
C GLU A 113 -3.50 8.47 -1.54
N ASP A 114 -3.93 9.44 -0.74
CA ASP A 114 -4.63 9.21 0.51
C ASP A 114 -5.93 8.42 0.25
N ILE A 115 -6.69 8.77 -0.80
CA ILE A 115 -7.91 8.02 -1.21
C ILE A 115 -7.59 6.54 -1.51
N LEU A 116 -6.43 6.27 -2.12
CA LEU A 116 -6.00 4.90 -2.41
C LEU A 116 -5.55 4.17 -1.13
N GLN A 117 -4.75 4.82 -0.29
CA GLN A 117 -4.14 4.24 0.91
C GLN A 117 -5.17 3.86 1.98
N VAL A 118 -6.25 4.63 2.10
CA VAL A 118 -7.38 4.35 3.01
C VAL A 118 -7.89 2.91 2.89
N LYS A 119 -7.98 2.38 1.66
CA LYS A 119 -8.46 1.01 1.42
C LYS A 119 -7.53 -0.06 2.00
N PHE A 120 -6.23 0.22 2.01
CA PHE A 120 -5.20 -0.71 2.47
C PHE A 120 -5.01 -0.60 3.99
N HIS A 121 -4.95 0.61 4.55
CA HIS A 121 -4.67 0.82 5.98
C HIS A 121 -5.70 0.14 6.91
N TYR A 122 -6.99 0.16 6.55
CA TYR A 122 -8.04 -0.53 7.32
C TYR A 122 -7.86 -2.05 7.45
N ASN A 123 -7.13 -2.70 6.54
CA ASN A 123 -6.83 -4.14 6.64
C ASN A 123 -5.54 -4.44 7.42
N TYR A 124 -4.57 -3.52 7.42
CA TYR A 124 -3.30 -3.71 8.10
C TYR A 124 -3.35 -3.33 9.59
N ASP A 125 -4.18 -2.37 10.00
CA ASP A 125 -4.22 -1.93 11.40
C ASP A 125 -4.77 -2.99 12.37
N PHE A 126 -5.76 -3.80 11.98
CA PHE A 126 -6.23 -4.89 12.85
C PHE A 126 -5.15 -5.95 13.10
N LEU A 127 -4.27 -6.15 12.11
CA LEU A 127 -3.20 -7.14 12.19
C LEU A 127 -1.96 -6.59 12.90
N VAL A 128 -1.55 -5.35 12.61
CA VAL A 128 -0.34 -4.73 13.17
C VAL A 128 -0.53 -4.36 14.64
N CYS A 129 -1.72 -3.89 15.06
CA CYS A 129 -2.01 -3.65 16.48
C CYS A 129 -2.06 -4.94 17.32
N SER A 130 -2.36 -6.10 16.69
CA SER A 130 -2.39 -7.41 17.39
C SER A 130 -1.02 -8.11 17.45
N ILE A 131 -0.03 -7.65 16.68
CA ILE A 131 1.33 -8.22 16.67
C ILE A 131 2.28 -7.40 17.54
N LEU A 132 1.93 -6.15 17.86
CA LEU A 132 2.72 -5.23 18.69
C LEU A 132 2.21 -5.07 20.14
N LEU A 133 1.20 -5.83 20.55
CA LEU A 133 0.72 -6.01 21.93
C LEU A 133 0.82 -7.47 22.33
#